data_AF-A0AB34H0W6-F1
#
_entry.id   AF-A0AB34H0W6-F1
#
_cell.length_a   1.000
_cell.length_b   1.000
_cell.length_c   1.000
_cell.angle_alpha   90.00
_cell.angle_beta   90.00
_cell.angle_gamma   90.00
#
_symmetry.space_group_name_H-M   'P 1'
#
loop_
_entity.id
_entity.type
_entity.pdbx_description
1 polymer ?
#
loop_
_entity_poly.entity_id
_entity_poly.type
_entity_poly.pdbx_seq_one_letter_code
_entity_poly.pdbx_strand_id
1 'polypeptide(L)'
;MDIAGLGSTWQNLSIGGRTPTQTPGIRTPDEGAWTSVYAAVTPALEGRGGRYLYNEKETRSLAVTYDLELQRQLWARSCRMTGIADVTQEAFRG
;
A
#
# COMPACT_ATOMS: atom_id res chain seq x y z
N MET A 1 -10.21 -17.47 -5.10
CA MET A 1 -9.06 -17.24 -6.00
C MET A 1 -7.95 -16.71 -5.12
N ASP A 2 -6.99 -17.56 -4.78
CA ASP A 2 -5.99 -17.30 -3.74
C ASP A 2 -4.79 -16.58 -4.36
N ILE A 3 -4.68 -15.28 -4.11
CA ILE A 3 -3.55 -14.46 -4.55
C ILE A 3 -2.30 -14.68 -3.70
N ALA A 4 -2.40 -15.31 -2.53
CA ALA A 4 -1.27 -15.57 -1.63
C ALA A 4 -0.45 -16.81 -2.05
N GLY A 5 -1.04 -17.72 -2.83
CA GLY A 5 -0.39 -18.96 -3.27
C GLY A 5 0.49 -18.86 -4.53
N LEU A 6 0.58 -17.69 -5.17
CA LEU A 6 1.18 -17.55 -6.51
C LEU A 6 2.48 -16.71 -6.54
N GLY A 7 2.95 -16.21 -5.38
CA GLY A 7 4.08 -15.27 -5.29
C GLY A 7 5.44 -15.79 -5.78
N SER A 8 5.61 -17.11 -5.96
CA SER A 8 6.87 -17.71 -6.43
C SER A 8 6.84 -18.20 -7.89
N THR A 9 5.67 -18.35 -8.51
CA THR A 9 5.54 -18.92 -9.86
C THR A 9 5.51 -17.88 -10.98
N TRP A 10 5.24 -16.60 -10.66
CA TRP A 10 5.14 -15.54 -11.67
C TRP A 10 6.43 -14.77 -11.94
N GLN A 11 7.45 -14.85 -11.07
CA GLN A 11 8.79 -14.36 -11.43
C GLN A 11 9.36 -15.08 -12.67
N ASN A 12 8.87 -16.28 -12.98
CA ASN A 12 9.28 -17.07 -14.15
C ASN A 12 8.27 -17.12 -15.29
N LEU A 13 7.01 -16.67 -15.11
CA LEU A 13 6.05 -16.53 -16.21
C LEU A 13 5.96 -15.07 -16.63
N SER A 14 6.83 -14.69 -17.57
CA SER A 14 6.80 -13.41 -18.27
C SER A 14 5.56 -13.34 -19.17
N ILE A 15 4.37 -13.08 -18.61
CA ILE A 15 3.22 -12.68 -19.43
C ILE A 15 3.37 -11.22 -19.91
N GLY A 16 4.25 -10.43 -19.26
CA GLY A 16 4.73 -9.14 -19.77
C GLY A 16 6.21 -9.21 -20.14
N GLY A 17 6.52 -9.51 -21.40
CA GLY A 17 7.89 -9.46 -21.90
C GLY A 17 8.47 -8.05 -21.72
N ARG A 18 9.71 -7.94 -21.20
CA ARG A 18 10.44 -6.67 -21.11
C ARG A 18 10.46 -6.02 -22.50
N THR A 19 9.81 -4.88 -22.64
CA THR A 19 9.89 -4.09 -23.87
C THR A 19 11.31 -3.54 -24.03
N PRO A 20 11.84 -3.39 -25.26
CA PRO A 20 13.22 -2.94 -25.50
C PRO A 20 13.57 -1.56 -24.90
N THR A 21 12.55 -0.80 -24.50
CA THR A 21 12.63 0.56 -23.95
C THR A 21 12.65 0.64 -22.43
N GLN A 22 12.63 -0.49 -21.71
CA GLN A 22 12.52 -0.47 -20.26
C GLN A 22 13.84 -0.06 -19.58
N THR A 23 13.79 1.01 -18.78
CA THR A 23 14.96 1.52 -18.05
C THR A 23 15.43 0.50 -17.00
N PRO A 24 16.72 0.11 -16.99
CA PRO A 24 17.25 -0.80 -15.99
C PRO A 24 16.98 -0.30 -14.57
N GLY A 25 16.39 -1.17 -13.72
CA GLY A 25 16.07 -0.86 -12.32
C GLY A 25 14.65 -0.33 -12.09
N ILE A 26 13.86 -0.07 -13.13
CA ILE A 26 12.44 0.29 -13.01
C ILE A 26 11.58 -0.97 -13.19
N ARG A 27 10.67 -1.21 -12.23
CA ARG A 27 9.67 -2.28 -12.31
C ARG A 27 8.72 -2.05 -13.49
N THR A 28 8.26 -3.14 -14.10
CA THR A 28 7.15 -3.08 -15.07
C THR A 28 5.86 -2.58 -14.40
N PRO A 29 4.88 -2.07 -15.16
CA PRO A 29 3.57 -1.75 -14.61
C PRO A 29 2.93 -2.93 -13.87
N ASP A 30 3.04 -4.13 -14.42
CA ASP A 30 2.52 -5.36 -13.81
C ASP A 30 3.19 -5.67 -12.46
N GLU A 31 4.53 -5.62 -12.41
CA GLU A 31 5.30 -5.82 -11.17
C GLU A 31 5.05 -4.71 -10.15
N GLY A 32 4.86 -3.47 -10.59
CA GLY A 32 4.58 -2.32 -9.74
C GLY A 32 3.19 -2.39 -9.09
N ALA A 33 2.20 -2.87 -9.83
CA ALA A 33 0.82 -2.96 -9.38
C ALA A 33 0.58 -4.09 -8.37
N TRP A 34 1.45 -5.10 -8.33
CA TRP A 34 1.24 -6.32 -7.55
C TRP A 34 0.85 -6.04 -6.10
N THR A 35 1.67 -5.28 -5.36
CA THR A 35 1.43 -5.06 -3.91
C THR A 35 0.12 -4.33 -3.66
N SER A 36 -0.26 -3.40 -4.55
CA SER A 36 -1.53 -2.68 -4.45
C SER A 36 -2.72 -3.61 -4.69
N VAL A 37 -2.65 -4.48 -5.69
CA VAL A 37 -3.69 -5.48 -5.95
C VAL A 37 -3.80 -6.45 -4.78
N TYR A 38 -2.67 -6.96 -4.28
CA TYR A 38 -2.64 -7.84 -3.10
C TYR A 38 -3.31 -7.19 -1.89
N ALA A 39 -2.94 -5.93 -1.58
CA ALA A 39 -3.49 -5.18 -0.46
C ALA A 39 -5.00 -4.97 -0.57
N ALA A 40 -5.52 -4.79 -1.78
CA ALA A 40 -6.93 -4.50 -2.02
C ALA A 40 -7.83 -5.75 -1.97
N VAL A 41 -7.31 -6.94 -2.30
CA VAL A 41 -8.16 -8.12 -2.53
C VAL A 41 -7.86 -9.32 -1.63
N THR A 42 -6.79 -9.29 -0.83
CA THR A 42 -6.44 -10.45 0.00
C THR A 42 -7.30 -10.53 1.26
N PRO A 43 -7.97 -11.67 1.53
CA PRO A 43 -8.70 -11.87 2.78
C PRO A 43 -7.81 -11.76 4.02
N ALA A 44 -6.50 -12.02 3.87
CA ALA A 44 -5.54 -11.94 4.97
C ALA A 44 -5.39 -10.52 5.55
N LEU A 45 -5.81 -9.49 4.81
CA LEU A 45 -5.77 -8.09 5.22
C LEU A 45 -7.16 -7.51 5.51
N GLU A 46 -8.22 -8.30 5.40
CA GLU A 46 -9.55 -7.87 5.81
C GLU A 46 -9.57 -7.48 7.28
N GLY A 47 -10.04 -6.27 7.58
CA GLY A 47 -10.05 -5.70 8.93
C GLY A 47 -8.67 -5.37 9.50
N ARG A 48 -7.58 -5.51 8.75
CA ARG A 48 -6.20 -5.24 9.20
C ARG A 48 -5.61 -4.00 8.53
N GLY A 49 -5.99 -2.83 9.05
CA GLY A 49 -5.44 -1.54 8.62
C GLY A 49 -4.12 -1.16 9.30
N GLY A 50 -3.50 -0.06 8.84
CA GLY A 50 -2.32 0.53 9.48
C GLY A 50 -1.00 -0.24 9.31
N ARG A 51 -0.94 -1.15 8.34
CA ARG A 51 0.26 -1.92 7.98
C ARG A 51 0.95 -1.33 6.77
N TYR A 52 2.27 -1.49 6.72
CA TYR A 52 3.07 -1.17 5.54
C TYR A 52 3.47 -2.47 4.86
N LEU A 53 3.31 -2.54 3.54
CA LEU A 53 3.61 -3.72 2.74
C LEU A 53 4.74 -3.41 1.76
N TYR A 54 5.69 -4.33 1.65
CA TYR A 54 6.73 -4.33 0.62
C TYR A 54 6.85 -5.73 0.04
N ASN A 55 6.62 -5.86 -1.27
CA ASN A 55 6.52 -7.17 -1.94
C ASN A 55 5.58 -8.12 -1.18
N GLU A 56 4.36 -7.66 -0.91
CA GLU A 56 3.29 -8.39 -0.19
C GLU A 56 3.56 -8.75 1.27
N LYS A 57 4.76 -8.44 1.79
CA LYS A 57 5.12 -8.73 3.18
C LYS A 57 4.96 -7.50 4.03
N GLU A 58 4.39 -7.69 5.22
CA GLU A 58 4.40 -6.64 6.25
C GLU A 58 5.84 -6.26 6.56
N THR A 59 6.12 -4.97 6.44
CA THR A 59 7.42 -4.38 6.72
C THR A 59 7.28 -3.26 7.72
N ARG A 60 8.34 -3.05 8.52
CA ARG A 60 8.38 -1.94 9.45
C ARG A 60 8.82 -0.68 8.70
N SER A 61 7.98 0.34 8.74
CA SER A 61 8.32 1.66 8.21
C SER A 61 9.19 2.44 9.21
N LEU A 62 9.60 3.66 8.85
CA LEU A 62 10.36 4.54 9.73
C LEU A 62 9.58 4.80 11.03
N ALA A 63 10.27 4.88 12.17
CA ALA A 63 9.63 5.01 13.48
C ALA A 63 8.67 6.21 13.56
N VAL A 64 9.04 7.34 12.95
CA VAL A 64 8.22 8.56 12.87
C VAL A 64 6.85 8.33 12.23
N THR A 65 6.73 7.33 11.34
CA THR A 65 5.47 7.02 10.66
C THR A 65 4.42 6.39 11.58
N TYR A 66 4.79 6.06 12.82
CA TYR A 66 3.89 5.54 13.85
C TYR A 66 3.57 6.57 14.95
N ASP A 67 4.06 7.80 14.84
CA ASP A 67 3.72 8.89 15.77
C ASP A 67 2.28 9.34 15.52
N LEU A 68 1.38 8.95 16.43
CA LEU A 68 -0.05 9.24 16.36
C LEU A 68 -0.35 10.74 16.43
N GLU A 69 0.44 11.50 17.18
CA GLU A 69 0.23 12.94 17.32
C GLU A 69 0.63 13.65 16.03
N LEU A 70 1.77 13.26 15.45
CA LEU A 70 2.22 13.77 14.16
C LEU A 70 1.23 13.43 13.03
N GLN A 71 0.71 12.20 12.99
CA GLN A 71 -0.31 11.79 12.01
C GLN A 71 -1.58 12.65 12.10
N ARG A 72 -2.06 12.94 13.32
CA ARG A 72 -3.23 13.81 13.54
C ARG A 72 -2.97 15.23 13.09
N GLN A 73 -1.81 15.79 13.44
CA GLN A 73 -1.42 17.14 13.02
C GLN A 73 -1.33 17.25 11.49
N LEU A 74 -0.75 16.23 10.83
CA LEU A 74 -0.66 16.15 9.38
C LEU A 74 -2.05 16.11 8.73
N TRP A 75 -2.95 15.28 9.24
CA TRP A 75 -4.32 15.18 8.76
C TRP A 75 -5.06 16.52 8.90
N ALA A 76 -5.08 17.10 10.10
CA ALA A 76 -5.74 18.38 10.36
C ALA A 76 -5.17 19.52 9.49
N ARG A 77 -3.86 19.53 9.24
CA ARG A 77 -3.24 20.50 8.33
C ARG A 77 -3.68 20.28 6.89
N SER A 78 -3.74 19.03 6.43
CA SER A 78 -4.17 18.67 5.08
C SER A 78 -5.62 19.05 4.83
N CYS A 79 -6.53 18.73 5.76
CA CYS A 79 -7.94 19.15 5.72
C CYS A 79 -8.09 20.67 5.58
N ARG A 80 -7.35 21.45 6.37
CA ARG A 80 -7.36 22.93 6.26
C ARG A 80 -6.86 23.42 4.90
N MET A 81 -5.86 22.75 4.31
CA MET A 81 -5.31 23.12 3.02
C MET A 81 -6.23 22.77 1.85
N THR A 82 -7.01 21.69 1.97
CA THR A 82 -7.94 21.23 0.93
C THR A 82 -9.37 21.73 1.11
N GLY A 83 -9.67 22.39 2.23
CA GLY A 83 -11.03 22.83 2.57
C GLY A 83 -11.97 21.69 2.94
N ILE A 84 -11.44 20.50 3.22
CA ILE A 84 -12.21 19.32 3.63
C ILE A 84 -12.40 19.34 5.15
N ALA A 85 -13.60 19.02 5.62
CA ALA A 85 -13.89 18.92 7.04
C ALA A 85 -13.07 17.79 7.69
N ASP A 86 -12.48 18.08 8.84
CA ASP A 86 -11.77 17.07 9.64
C ASP A 86 -12.78 16.27 10.48
N VAL A 87 -13.14 15.08 9.99
CA VAL A 87 -14.10 14.16 10.64
C VAL A 87 -13.46 13.18 11.62
N THR A 88 -12.15 13.31 11.89
CA THR A 88 -11.41 12.32 12.67
C THR A 88 -11.96 12.20 14.10
N GLN A 89 -12.52 13.28 14.65
CA GLN A 89 -13.13 13.28 15.99
C GLN A 89 -14.45 12.50 16.07
N GLU A 90 -15.16 12.32 14.95
CA GLU A 90 -16.43 11.58 14.89
C GLU A 90 -16.21 10.07 14.82
N ALA A 91 -15.14 9.63 14.14
CA ALA A 91 -14.80 8.22 13.97
C ALA A 91 -14.37 7.51 15.28
N PHE A 92 -13.93 8.25 16.31
CA PHE A 92 -13.52 7.69 17.61
C PHE A 92 -14.61 7.77 18.70
N ARG A 93 -15.83 8.25 18.36
CA ARG A 93 -16.98 8.34 19.28
C ARG A 93 -17.97 7.19 19.16
N GLY A 94 -17.68 6.20 18.32
CA GLY A 94 -18.48 4.97 18.15
C GLY A 94 -17.92 3.80 18.93
#